data_AF-A0A949LWV1-F1
#
_entry.id   AF-A0A949LWV1-F1
#
_cell.length_a   1.000
_cell.length_b   1.000
_cell.length_c   1.000
_cell.angle_alpha   90.00
_cell.angle_beta   90.00
_cell.angle_gamma   90.00
#
_symmetry.space_group_name_H-M   'P 1'
#
loop_
_entity.id
_entity.type
_entity.pdbx_description
1 polymer ?
#
loop_
_entity_poly.entity_id
_entity_poly.type
_entity_poly.pdbx_seq_one_letter_code
_entity_poly.pdbx_strand_id
1 'polypeptide(L)'
;MFHEFFRWLQEDLGFDPEQGASWSQQFLGSFNLWSILEGTHVLTLMLFAGTIWIVDLRMLGVAFKNVPFSKINDKVLPYTAVGFAAMLITGFILFLAKPMDYYHNVWFRAKLIFLIIASINIFWFHHKVQKNQEEWDANPNPPLPVKMSAVISMTSWILIIIFGRFIAYNWFECGKPQPAFVNVFAECASTSAGVVRADAILEDGAMETAPLEAQAPSTEDAPESAPAATSEEGN
;
A
#
# COMPACT_ATOMS: atom_id res chain seq x y z
N MET A 1 -2.31 -7.69 -20.74
CA MET A 1 -2.34 -9.12 -20.35
C MET A 1 -2.74 -9.29 -18.89
N PHE A 2 -2.00 -8.76 -17.91
CA PHE A 2 -2.36 -8.89 -16.49
C PHE A 2 -3.67 -8.18 -16.10
N HIS A 3 -3.95 -7.01 -16.70
CA HIS A 3 -5.20 -6.28 -16.48
C HIS A 3 -6.44 -7.13 -16.83
N GLU A 4 -6.49 -7.67 -18.05
CA GLU A 4 -7.57 -8.56 -18.50
C GLU A 4 -7.71 -9.81 -17.62
N PHE A 5 -6.59 -10.38 -17.19
CA PHE A 5 -6.60 -11.53 -16.29
C PHE A 5 -7.20 -11.18 -14.92
N PHE A 6 -6.81 -10.06 -14.31
CA PHE A 6 -7.36 -9.63 -13.02
C PHE A 6 -8.83 -9.23 -13.12
N ARG A 7 -9.23 -8.64 -14.25
CA ARG A 7 -10.64 -8.34 -14.54
C ARG A 7 -11.46 -9.61 -14.64
N TRP A 8 -11.04 -10.58 -15.47
CA TRP A 8 -11.69 -11.88 -15.57
C TRP A 8 -11.77 -12.59 -14.20
N LEU A 9 -10.69 -12.53 -13.41
CA LEU A 9 -10.65 -13.12 -12.07
C LEU A 9 -11.68 -12.50 -11.12
N GLN A 10 -11.93 -11.19 -11.22
CA GLN A 10 -12.82 -10.46 -10.31
C GLN A 10 -14.28 -10.46 -10.78
N GLU A 11 -14.53 -10.30 -12.08
CA GLU A 11 -15.86 -10.08 -12.67
C GLU A 11 -16.48 -11.37 -13.22
N ASP A 12 -15.70 -12.16 -13.97
CA ASP A 12 -16.23 -13.29 -14.75
C ASP A 12 -16.12 -14.63 -14.00
N LEU A 13 -15.08 -14.80 -13.20
CA LEU A 13 -14.91 -16.02 -12.41
C LEU A 13 -16.08 -16.15 -11.44
N GLY A 14 -16.67 -17.34 -11.34
CA GLY A 14 -17.75 -17.63 -10.38
C GLY A 14 -18.98 -16.72 -10.51
N PHE A 15 -19.19 -16.10 -11.68
CA PHE A 15 -20.39 -15.32 -11.96
C PHE A 15 -21.61 -16.25 -12.03
N ASP A 16 -22.56 -16.04 -11.12
CA ASP A 16 -23.86 -16.70 -11.16
C ASP A 16 -24.90 -15.75 -11.78
N PRO A 17 -25.44 -16.06 -12.97
CA PRO A 17 -26.46 -15.25 -13.62
C PRO A 17 -27.73 -15.08 -12.78
N GLU A 18 -28.06 -16.01 -11.87
CA GLU A 18 -29.25 -15.92 -11.02
C GLU A 18 -29.11 -14.90 -9.89
N GLN A 19 -27.91 -14.76 -9.33
CA GLN A 19 -27.61 -13.84 -8.23
C GLN A 19 -27.06 -12.49 -8.72
N GLY A 20 -26.58 -12.43 -9.97
CA GLY A 20 -26.01 -11.23 -10.58
C GLY A 20 -24.70 -10.75 -9.92
N ALA A 21 -24.03 -11.62 -9.16
CA ALA A 21 -22.84 -11.27 -8.38
C ALA A 21 -21.70 -12.28 -8.58
N SER A 22 -20.48 -11.78 -8.79
CA SER A 22 -19.27 -12.62 -8.85
C SER A 22 -18.85 -13.14 -7.47
N TRP A 23 -17.95 -14.13 -7.40
CA TRP A 23 -17.46 -14.67 -6.12
C TRP A 23 -16.85 -13.57 -5.24
N SER A 24 -16.18 -12.58 -5.85
CA SER A 24 -15.57 -11.44 -5.16
C SER A 24 -16.66 -10.59 -4.51
N GLN A 25 -17.74 -10.29 -5.22
CA GLN A 25 -18.86 -9.51 -4.72
C GLN A 25 -19.62 -10.25 -3.61
N GLN A 26 -19.80 -11.56 -3.74
CA GLN A 26 -20.40 -12.40 -2.68
C GLN A 26 -19.51 -12.43 -1.42
N PHE A 27 -18.20 -12.53 -1.60
CA PHE A 27 -17.24 -12.49 -0.49
C PHE A 27 -17.28 -11.15 0.25
N LEU A 28 -17.31 -10.04 -0.50
CA LEU A 28 -17.39 -8.67 0.02
C LEU A 28 -18.75 -8.35 0.65
N GLY A 29 -19.84 -8.91 0.11
CA GLY A 29 -21.20 -8.73 0.62
C GLY A 29 -21.50 -9.53 1.89
N SER A 30 -20.62 -10.45 2.27
CA SER A 30 -20.77 -11.22 3.51
C SER A 30 -20.62 -10.32 4.74
N PHE A 31 -21.52 -10.50 5.72
CA PHE A 31 -21.62 -9.57 6.85
C PHE A 31 -20.34 -9.45 7.70
N ASN A 32 -19.58 -10.55 7.87
CA ASN A 32 -18.41 -10.58 8.75
C ASN A 32 -17.13 -11.14 8.11
N LEU A 33 -17.15 -11.83 6.97
CA LEU A 33 -15.95 -12.54 6.49
C LEU A 33 -14.84 -11.55 6.13
N TRP A 34 -15.20 -10.41 5.53
CA TRP A 34 -14.25 -9.35 5.21
C TRP A 34 -13.50 -8.87 6.46
N SER A 35 -14.24 -8.48 7.51
CA SER A 35 -13.66 -7.98 8.75
C SER A 35 -12.87 -9.04 9.52
N ILE A 36 -13.33 -10.31 9.51
CA ILE A 36 -12.59 -11.42 10.13
C ILE A 36 -11.30 -11.68 9.37
N LEU A 37 -11.32 -11.64 8.04
CA LEU A 37 -10.13 -11.87 7.22
C LEU A 37 -9.11 -10.74 7.40
N GLU A 38 -9.55 -9.48 7.33
CA GLU A 38 -8.69 -8.32 7.61
C GLU A 38 -8.12 -8.38 9.04
N GLY A 39 -8.96 -8.67 10.04
CA GLY A 39 -8.54 -8.80 11.43
C GLY A 39 -7.50 -9.90 11.62
N THR A 40 -7.74 -11.08 11.02
CA THR A 40 -6.81 -12.21 11.08
C THR A 40 -5.49 -11.88 10.37
N HIS A 41 -5.54 -11.17 9.25
CA HIS A 41 -4.35 -10.71 8.55
C HIS A 41 -3.50 -9.78 9.42
N VAL A 42 -4.12 -8.80 10.09
CA VAL A 42 -3.40 -7.89 10.99
C VAL A 42 -2.85 -8.62 12.20
N LEU A 43 -3.61 -9.54 12.82
CA LEU A 43 -3.14 -10.33 13.97
C LEU A 43 -1.93 -11.20 13.62
N THR A 44 -1.99 -11.90 12.48
CA THR A 44 -0.87 -12.74 12.01
C THR A 44 0.34 -11.91 11.61
N LEU A 45 0.12 -10.73 11.02
CA LEU A 45 1.17 -9.75 10.76
C LEU A 45 1.83 -9.28 12.05
N MET A 46 1.07 -8.98 13.11
CA MET A 46 1.63 -8.54 14.39
C MET A 46 2.42 -9.65 15.09
N LEU A 47 1.94 -10.89 15.00
CA LEU A 47 2.70 -12.06 15.47
C LEU A 47 4.04 -12.17 14.74
N PHE A 48 4.00 -12.13 13.42
CA PHE A 48 5.18 -12.25 12.58
C PHE A 48 6.17 -11.08 12.78
N ALA A 49 5.70 -9.84 12.70
CA ALA A 49 6.53 -8.65 12.92
C ALA A 49 7.11 -8.62 14.35
N GLY A 50 6.33 -8.99 15.36
CA GLY A 50 6.77 -9.09 16.75
C GLY A 50 7.89 -10.12 16.94
N THR A 51 7.79 -11.28 16.29
CA THR A 51 8.85 -12.30 16.34
C THR A 51 10.15 -11.81 15.70
N ILE A 52 10.07 -11.09 14.58
CA ILE A 52 11.24 -10.48 13.93
C ILE A 52 11.87 -9.43 14.84
N TRP A 53 11.06 -8.58 15.48
CA TRP A 53 11.56 -7.54 16.37
C TRP A 53 12.34 -8.10 17.57
N ILE A 54 11.92 -9.23 18.13
CA ILE A 54 12.66 -9.89 19.21
C ILE A 54 14.08 -10.25 18.76
N VAL A 55 14.21 -10.78 17.55
CA VAL A 55 15.49 -11.17 16.95
C VAL A 55 16.33 -9.93 16.59
N ASP A 56 15.72 -8.92 15.96
CA ASP A 56 16.38 -7.68 15.56
C ASP A 56 16.90 -6.89 16.76
N LEU A 57 16.13 -6.81 17.85
CA LEU A 57 16.57 -6.16 19.10
C LEU A 57 17.75 -6.87 19.76
N ARG A 58 17.83 -8.20 19.62
CA ARG A 58 19.00 -8.96 20.06
C ARG A 58 20.22 -8.69 19.17
N MET A 59 20.03 -8.63 17.86
CA MET A 59 21.06 -8.31 16.87
C MET A 59 21.59 -6.88 17.03
N LEU A 60 20.76 -5.95 17.48
CA LEU A 60 21.19 -4.59 17.84
C LEU A 60 21.97 -4.53 19.16
N GLY A 61 21.90 -5.57 19.99
CA GLY A 61 22.45 -5.55 21.34
C GLY A 61 21.69 -4.58 22.24
N VAL A 62 20.36 -4.47 22.10
CA VAL A 62 19.51 -3.68 23.00
C VAL A 62 18.80 -4.61 24.00
N ALA A 63 18.21 -5.71 23.50
CA ALA A 63 17.51 -6.70 24.30
C ALA A 63 18.23 -8.07 24.30
N PHE A 64 17.94 -8.90 25.30
CA PHE A 64 18.41 -10.30 25.40
C PHE A 64 19.93 -10.53 25.27
N LYS A 65 20.76 -9.55 25.65
CA LYS A 65 22.23 -9.57 25.54
C LYS A 65 22.91 -10.82 26.15
N ASN A 66 22.29 -11.41 27.17
CA ASN A 66 22.83 -12.53 27.93
C ASN A 66 22.51 -13.90 27.31
N VAL A 67 21.71 -13.95 26.24
CA VAL A 67 21.29 -15.18 25.59
C VAL A 67 21.92 -15.24 24.19
N PRO A 68 22.51 -16.38 23.78
CA PRO A 68 23.01 -16.54 22.41
C PRO A 68 21.90 -16.33 21.38
N PHE A 69 22.22 -15.70 20.26
CA PHE A 69 21.29 -15.48 19.14
C PHE A 69 20.66 -16.80 18.65
N SER A 70 21.45 -17.87 18.51
CA SER A 70 20.99 -19.19 18.06
C SER A 70 19.81 -19.70 18.89
N LYS A 71 19.91 -19.60 20.23
CA LYS A 71 18.86 -20.08 21.14
C LYS A 71 17.56 -19.28 21.04
N ILE A 72 17.66 -17.98 20.74
CA ILE A 72 16.47 -17.13 20.51
C ILE A 72 15.87 -17.49 19.16
N ASN A 73 16.70 -17.55 18.12
CA ASN A 73 16.27 -17.87 16.77
C ASN A 73 15.56 -19.23 16.71
N ASP A 74 16.13 -20.29 17.29
CA ASP A 74 15.54 -21.64 17.28
C ASP A 74 14.15 -21.71 17.92
N LYS A 75 13.93 -20.89 18.96
CA LYS A 75 12.62 -20.84 19.64
C LYS A 75 11.62 -19.96 18.90
N VAL A 76 12.07 -18.90 18.25
CA VAL A 76 11.21 -17.89 17.61
C VAL A 76 10.84 -18.30 16.19
N LEU A 77 11.74 -18.96 15.46
CA LEU A 77 11.58 -19.38 14.07
C LEU A 77 10.30 -20.19 13.77
N PRO A 78 9.84 -21.16 14.60
CA PRO A 78 8.58 -21.84 14.32
C PRO A 78 7.37 -20.89 14.37
N TYR A 79 7.35 -19.95 15.31
CA TYR A 79 6.29 -18.94 15.40
C TYR A 79 6.36 -17.95 14.22
N THR A 80 7.57 -17.54 13.84
CA THR A 80 7.80 -16.71 12.65
C THR A 80 7.28 -17.42 11.40
N ALA A 81 7.57 -18.72 11.22
CA ALA A 81 7.15 -19.47 10.05
C ALA A 81 5.62 -19.63 9.97
N VAL A 82 4.97 -19.96 11.09
CA VAL A 82 3.50 -20.07 11.16
C VAL A 82 2.84 -18.70 10.93
N GLY A 83 3.35 -17.65 11.58
CA GLY A 83 2.88 -16.29 11.38
C GLY A 83 3.03 -15.82 9.93
N PHE A 84 4.17 -16.11 9.30
CA PHE A 84 4.44 -15.79 7.91
C PHE A 84 3.48 -16.51 6.95
N ALA A 85 3.30 -17.81 7.12
CA ALA A 85 2.41 -18.60 6.27
C ALA A 85 0.96 -18.10 6.37
N ALA A 86 0.46 -17.88 7.59
CA ALA A 86 -0.89 -17.38 7.80
C ALA A 86 -1.07 -15.94 7.26
N MET A 87 -0.08 -15.07 7.47
CA MET A 87 -0.09 -13.70 6.94
C MET A 87 -0.08 -13.68 5.41
N LEU A 88 0.69 -14.56 4.76
CA LEU A 88 0.73 -14.67 3.30
C LEU A 88 -0.59 -15.18 2.74
N ILE A 89 -1.16 -16.25 3.30
CA ILE A 89 -2.43 -16.82 2.82
C ILE A 89 -3.55 -15.80 2.95
N THR A 90 -3.69 -15.19 4.12
CA THR A 90 -4.74 -14.18 4.36
C THR A 90 -4.54 -12.94 3.48
N GLY A 91 -3.31 -12.45 3.35
CA GLY A 91 -2.99 -11.30 2.50
C GLY A 91 -3.23 -11.57 1.02
N PHE A 92 -2.95 -12.79 0.56
CA PHE A 92 -3.23 -13.21 -0.81
C PHE A 92 -4.73 -13.29 -1.09
N ILE A 93 -5.53 -13.85 -0.17
CA ILE A 93 -6.99 -13.87 -0.29
C ILE A 93 -7.55 -12.43 -0.35
N LEU A 94 -7.07 -11.53 0.51
CA LEU A 94 -7.47 -10.12 0.48
C LEU A 94 -7.15 -9.48 -0.88
N PHE A 95 -5.95 -9.73 -1.41
CA PHE A 95 -5.56 -9.22 -2.73
C PHE A 95 -6.47 -9.75 -3.85
N LEU A 96 -6.76 -11.06 -3.85
CA LEU A 96 -7.61 -11.67 -4.87
C LEU A 96 -9.06 -11.16 -4.81
N ALA A 97 -9.54 -10.70 -3.66
CA ALA A 97 -10.90 -10.18 -3.55
C ALA A 97 -11.09 -8.85 -4.30
N LYS A 98 -10.07 -8.00 -4.41
CA LYS A 98 -10.12 -6.70 -5.13
C LYS A 98 -8.82 -6.41 -5.89
N PRO A 99 -8.42 -7.27 -6.85
CA PRO A 99 -7.12 -7.17 -7.51
C PRO A 99 -6.94 -5.85 -8.27
N MET A 100 -8.01 -5.33 -8.88
CA MET A 100 -7.96 -4.09 -9.66
C MET A 100 -7.71 -2.86 -8.77
N ASP A 101 -8.38 -2.78 -7.62
CA ASP A 101 -8.21 -1.67 -6.68
C ASP A 101 -6.81 -1.65 -6.08
N TYR A 102 -6.24 -2.82 -5.77
CA TYR A 102 -4.89 -2.91 -5.23
C TYR A 102 -3.81 -2.68 -6.29
N TYR A 103 -4.03 -3.09 -7.54
CA TYR A 103 -3.03 -2.96 -8.61
C TYR A 103 -2.71 -1.48 -8.94
N HIS A 104 -3.71 -0.60 -8.94
CA HIS A 104 -3.52 0.83 -9.21
C HIS A 104 -3.15 1.63 -7.95
N ASN A 105 -3.20 1.01 -6.77
CA ASN A 105 -2.91 1.71 -5.52
C ASN A 105 -1.40 1.92 -5.31
N VAL A 106 -1.00 3.18 -5.24
CA VAL A 106 0.38 3.63 -4.98
C VAL A 106 0.93 3.03 -3.69
N TRP A 107 0.13 2.99 -2.62
CA TRP A 107 0.58 2.48 -1.32
C TRP A 107 0.78 0.96 -1.34
N PHE A 108 -0.03 0.23 -2.11
CA PHE A 108 0.16 -1.20 -2.30
C PHE A 108 1.45 -1.48 -3.07
N ARG A 109 1.71 -0.76 -4.15
CA ARG A 109 2.98 -0.85 -4.90
C ARG A 109 4.19 -0.50 -4.04
N ALA A 110 4.11 0.56 -3.23
CA ALA A 110 5.16 0.90 -2.26
C ALA A 110 5.40 -0.23 -1.25
N LYS A 111 4.33 -0.81 -0.69
CA LYS A 111 4.43 -1.98 0.20
C LYS A 111 5.15 -3.15 -0.46
N LEU A 112 4.87 -3.44 -1.74
CA LEU A 112 5.55 -4.50 -2.49
C LEU A 112 7.06 -4.22 -2.67
N ILE A 113 7.45 -2.98 -2.94
CA ILE A 113 8.88 -2.59 -3.03
C ILE A 113 9.59 -2.86 -1.70
N PHE A 114 8.99 -2.47 -0.57
CA PHE A 114 9.60 -2.73 0.73
C PHE A 114 9.62 -4.22 1.09
N LEU A 115 8.66 -5.01 0.64
CA LEU A 115 8.71 -6.48 0.77
C LEU A 115 9.89 -7.08 -0.02
N ILE A 116 10.18 -6.55 -1.21
CA ILE A 116 11.36 -6.96 -1.99
C ILE A 116 12.65 -6.57 -1.25
N ILE A 117 12.74 -5.34 -0.73
CA ILE A 117 13.89 -4.89 0.07
C ILE A 117 14.09 -5.78 1.30
N ALA A 118 13.01 -6.10 2.03
CA ALA A 118 13.06 -6.99 3.18
C ALA A 118 13.54 -8.40 2.78
N SER A 119 13.06 -8.93 1.65
CA SER A 119 13.47 -10.24 1.12
C SER A 119 14.96 -10.28 0.75
N ILE A 120 15.46 -9.22 0.12
CA ILE A 120 16.89 -9.06 -0.19
C ILE A 120 17.72 -9.01 1.10
N ASN A 121 17.25 -8.27 2.12
CA ASN A 121 17.93 -8.20 3.43
C ASN A 121 17.99 -9.59 4.11
N ILE A 122 16.90 -10.36 4.08
CA ILE A 122 16.87 -11.73 4.64
C ILE A 122 17.84 -12.65 3.90
N PHE A 123 17.87 -12.58 2.57
CA PHE A 123 18.80 -13.37 1.76
C PHE A 123 20.25 -13.00 2.05
N TRP A 124 20.56 -11.70 2.15
CA TRP A 124 21.88 -11.22 2.50
C TRP A 124 22.29 -11.64 3.92
N PHE A 125 21.37 -11.58 4.88
CA PHE A 125 21.59 -12.02 6.25
C PHE A 125 21.95 -13.52 6.30
N HIS A 126 21.15 -14.39 5.69
CA HIS A 126 21.41 -15.84 5.67
C HIS A 126 22.71 -16.17 4.93
N HIS A 127 23.00 -15.49 3.81
CA HIS A 127 24.13 -15.89 2.97
C HIS A 127 25.49 -15.34 3.46
N LYS A 128 25.50 -14.17 4.13
CA LYS A 128 26.74 -13.48 4.51
C LYS A 128 26.92 -13.33 6.02
N VAL A 129 25.86 -12.96 6.73
CA VAL A 129 25.95 -12.65 8.17
C VAL A 129 25.86 -13.92 9.01
N GLN A 130 24.99 -14.84 8.63
CA GLN A 130 24.79 -16.10 9.32
C GLN A 130 25.98 -17.07 9.16
N LYS A 131 26.75 -16.97 8.06
CA LYS A 131 27.97 -17.79 7.89
C LYS A 131 29.03 -17.53 8.96
N ASN A 132 29.08 -16.31 9.49
CA ASN A 132 30.01 -15.95 10.56
C ASN A 132 29.33 -15.99 11.94
N GLN A 133 28.19 -16.66 12.08
CA GLN A 133 27.37 -16.68 13.29
C GLN A 133 28.16 -17.13 14.53
N GLU A 134 29.04 -18.11 14.40
CA GLU A 134 29.86 -18.63 15.51
C GLU A 134 30.70 -17.54 16.20
N GLU A 135 31.15 -16.52 15.46
CA GLU A 135 31.99 -15.45 16.00
C GLU A 135 31.24 -14.44 16.85
N TRP A 136 29.93 -14.28 16.65
CA TRP A 136 29.12 -13.22 17.28
C TRP A 136 27.91 -13.73 18.07
N ASP A 137 27.60 -15.03 18.02
CA ASP A 137 26.41 -15.63 18.64
C ASP A 137 26.29 -15.31 20.15
N ALA A 138 27.38 -15.50 20.89
CA ALA A 138 27.44 -15.24 22.33
C ALA A 138 27.84 -13.79 22.66
N ASN A 139 28.18 -12.96 21.67
CA ASN A 139 28.68 -11.62 21.92
C ASN A 139 27.53 -10.68 22.36
N PRO A 140 27.65 -9.97 23.50
CA PRO A 140 26.69 -8.97 23.92
C PRO A 140 26.58 -7.78 22.95
N ASN A 141 27.65 -7.51 22.18
CA ASN A 141 27.73 -6.44 21.19
C ASN A 141 28.09 -7.00 19.80
N PRO A 142 27.08 -7.32 18.97
CA PRO A 142 27.29 -7.85 17.64
C PRO A 142 28.02 -6.87 16.71
N PRO A 143 28.72 -7.37 15.67
CA PRO A 143 29.45 -6.53 14.71
C PRO A 143 28.51 -5.65 13.89
N LEU A 144 29.03 -4.55 13.33
CA LEU A 144 28.26 -3.55 12.59
C LEU A 144 27.35 -4.12 11.48
N PRO A 145 27.78 -5.11 10.66
CA PRO A 145 26.93 -5.68 9.61
C PRO A 145 25.65 -6.34 10.15
N VAL A 146 25.71 -6.99 11.32
CA VAL A 146 24.56 -7.60 12.01
C VAL A 146 23.58 -6.51 12.44
N LYS A 147 24.11 -5.43 13.04
CA LYS A 147 23.31 -4.29 13.48
C LYS A 147 22.61 -3.58 12.31
N MET A 148 23.32 -3.37 11.20
CA MET A 148 22.74 -2.74 10.01
C MET A 148 21.60 -3.58 9.43
N SER A 149 21.75 -4.91 9.36
CA SER A 149 20.68 -5.79 8.88
C SER A 149 19.42 -5.71 9.74
N ALA A 150 19.58 -5.65 11.07
CA ALA A 150 18.48 -5.47 12.00
C ALA A 150 17.77 -4.12 11.81
N VAL A 151 18.52 -3.00 11.66
CA VAL A 151 17.90 -1.69 11.40
C VAL A 151 17.12 -1.68 10.08
N ILE A 152 17.70 -2.25 9.02
CA ILE A 152 17.05 -2.32 7.71
C ILE A 152 15.77 -3.17 7.79
N SER A 153 15.82 -4.32 8.47
CA SER A 153 14.67 -5.18 8.71
C SER A 153 13.56 -4.44 9.46
N MET A 154 13.86 -3.87 10.63
CA MET A 154 12.89 -3.14 11.44
C MET A 154 12.25 -1.98 10.66
N THR A 155 13.07 -1.17 9.99
CA THR A 155 12.57 -0.03 9.21
C THR A 155 11.67 -0.49 8.06
N SER A 156 12.06 -1.57 7.36
CA SER A 156 11.26 -2.12 6.26
C SER A 156 9.91 -2.62 6.76
N TRP A 157 9.86 -3.37 7.87
CA TRP A 157 8.60 -3.86 8.43
C TRP A 157 7.70 -2.75 8.96
N ILE A 158 8.28 -1.71 9.59
CA ILE A 158 7.53 -0.52 10.00
C ILE A 158 6.86 0.13 8.78
N LEU A 159 7.62 0.35 7.69
CA LEU A 159 7.10 0.96 6.47
C LEU A 159 6.05 0.08 5.78
N ILE A 160 6.24 -1.24 5.74
CA ILE A 160 5.25 -2.20 5.23
C ILE A 160 3.93 -2.10 5.99
N ILE A 161 3.97 -1.95 7.32
CA ILE A 161 2.79 -1.81 8.17
C ILE A 161 2.10 -0.46 7.92
N ILE A 162 2.87 0.62 7.89
CA ILE A 162 2.36 1.98 7.64
C ILE A 162 1.68 2.05 6.27
N PHE A 163 2.37 1.61 5.20
CA PHE A 163 1.80 1.59 3.86
C PHE A 163 0.62 0.63 3.77
N GLY A 164 0.67 -0.51 4.46
CA GLY A 164 -0.45 -1.44 4.59
C GLY A 164 -1.71 -0.75 5.13
N ARG A 165 -1.57 0.14 6.12
CA ARG A 165 -2.69 0.91 6.65
C ARG A 165 -3.12 2.04 5.72
N PHE A 166 -2.19 2.67 5.02
CA PHE A 166 -2.49 3.73 4.04
C PHE A 166 -3.23 3.25 2.79
N ILE A 167 -3.25 1.94 2.50
CA ILE A 167 -4.10 1.37 1.45
C ILE A 167 -5.60 1.67 1.68
N ALA A 168 -6.05 1.79 2.93
CA ALA A 168 -7.43 2.20 3.23
C ALA A 168 -7.69 3.70 3.03
N TYR A 169 -6.63 4.51 2.98
CA TYR A 169 -6.69 5.96 2.84
C TYR A 169 -6.21 6.35 1.44
N ASN A 170 -7.03 6.07 0.42
CA ASN A 170 -6.71 6.34 -0.99
C ASN A 170 -6.76 7.84 -1.30
N TRP A 171 -5.63 8.51 -1.09
CA TRP A 171 -5.47 9.92 -1.48
C TRP A 171 -5.12 10.05 -2.99
N PHE A 172 -4.46 9.03 -3.56
CA PHE A 172 -3.89 9.02 -4.91
C PHE A 172 -4.73 8.15 -5.86
N GLU A 173 -5.90 8.66 -6.24
CA GLU A 173 -6.79 8.01 -7.22
C GLU A 173 -6.62 8.63 -8.60
N CYS A 174 -6.66 7.81 -9.66
CA CYS A 174 -6.68 8.29 -11.04
C CYS A 174 -7.92 9.20 -11.24
N GLY A 175 -7.73 10.40 -11.79
CA GLY A 175 -8.79 11.40 -12.01
C GLY A 175 -8.74 12.62 -11.07
N LYS A 176 -7.96 12.57 -9.99
CA LYS A 176 -7.63 13.76 -9.18
C LYS A 176 -6.37 14.45 -9.74
N PRO A 177 -6.20 15.79 -9.57
CA PRO A 177 -4.95 16.46 -9.94
C PRO A 177 -3.83 15.95 -9.04
N GLN A 178 -2.89 15.19 -9.60
CA GLN A 178 -1.77 14.58 -8.88
C GLN A 178 -0.43 14.93 -9.54
N PRO A 179 0.69 14.88 -8.79
CA PRO A 179 2.01 15.07 -9.36
C PRO A 179 2.32 14.04 -10.45
N ALA A 180 3.06 14.44 -11.49
CA ALA A 180 3.38 13.57 -12.63
C ALA A 180 4.03 12.23 -12.23
N PHE A 181 4.88 12.22 -11.19
CA PHE A 181 5.51 10.99 -10.70
C PHE A 181 4.48 9.98 -10.14
N VAL A 182 3.39 10.47 -9.53
CA VAL A 182 2.32 9.62 -8.98
C VAL A 182 1.54 8.96 -10.12
N ASN A 183 1.25 9.71 -11.20
CA ASN A 183 0.56 9.18 -12.36
C ASN A 183 1.38 8.08 -13.06
N VAL A 184 2.70 8.26 -13.18
CA VAL A 184 3.60 7.22 -13.70
C VAL A 184 3.63 6.00 -12.79
N PHE A 185 3.69 6.20 -11.47
CA PHE A 185 3.78 5.11 -10.51
C PHE A 185 2.46 4.35 -10.32
N ALA A 186 1.31 5.01 -10.49
CA ALA A 186 -0.02 4.43 -10.46
C ALA A 186 -0.50 3.91 -11.83
N GLU A 187 0.27 4.17 -12.90
CA GLU A 187 -0.06 3.83 -14.28
C GLU A 187 -1.42 4.44 -14.72
N CYS A 188 -1.67 5.69 -14.30
CA CYS A 188 -2.84 6.46 -14.71
C CYS A 188 -2.55 7.21 -16.02
N ALA A 189 -3.55 7.34 -16.90
CA ALA A 189 -3.47 8.26 -18.04
C ALA A 189 -3.25 9.70 -17.54
N SER A 190 -2.26 10.39 -18.08
CA SER A 190 -1.91 11.75 -17.66
C SER A 190 -2.91 12.76 -18.23
N THR A 191 -3.85 13.23 -17.42
CA THR A 191 -4.57 14.47 -17.75
C THR A 191 -3.81 15.63 -17.12
N SER A 192 -3.11 16.42 -17.94
CA SER A 192 -2.42 17.64 -17.55
C SER A 192 -3.36 18.82 -17.23
N ALA A 193 -4.68 18.62 -17.34
CA ALA A 193 -5.72 19.53 -16.89
C ALA A 193 -6.51 18.87 -15.75
N GLY A 194 -6.22 19.26 -14.51
CA GLY A 194 -7.11 18.95 -13.39
C GLY A 194 -8.51 19.49 -13.71
N VAL A 195 -9.52 18.67 -13.43
CA VAL A 195 -10.95 18.84 -13.76
C VAL A 195 -11.31 18.32 -15.16
N VAL A 196 -11.69 17.04 -15.22
CA VAL A 196 -12.72 16.62 -16.19
C VAL A 196 -14.03 17.13 -15.60
N ARG A 197 -14.61 18.18 -16.19
CA ARG A 197 -16.00 18.53 -15.89
C ARG A 197 -16.86 17.35 -16.33
N ALA A 198 -17.89 17.01 -15.55
CA ALA A 198 -18.74 15.85 -15.80
C ALA A 198 -19.50 15.93 -17.15
N ASP A 199 -19.54 17.10 -17.78
CA ASP A 199 -20.08 17.33 -19.13
C ASP A 199 -19.22 16.68 -20.24
N ALA A 200 -17.89 16.63 -20.09
CA ALA A 200 -16.99 16.06 -21.10
C ALA A 200 -17.11 14.53 -21.25
N ILE A 201 -17.55 13.82 -20.20
CA ILE A 201 -17.81 12.36 -20.28
C ILE A 201 -19.13 12.08 -21.02
N LEU A 202 -20.05 13.04 -21.07
CA LEU A 202 -21.34 12.88 -21.76
C LEU A 202 -21.26 13.15 -23.26
N GLU A 203 -20.21 13.83 -23.74
CA GLU A 203 -20.01 14.13 -25.16
C GLU A 203 -19.07 13.16 -25.90
N ASP A 204 -18.23 12.39 -25.21
CA ASP A 204 -17.26 11.43 -25.80
C ASP A 204 -17.88 10.11 -26.30
N GLY A 205 -19.11 10.19 -26.84
CA GLY A 205 -19.69 9.19 -27.73
C GLY A 205 -19.19 9.30 -29.18
N ALA A 206 -18.31 10.24 -29.51
CA ALA A 206 -17.78 10.41 -30.85
C ALA A 206 -16.29 10.71 -30.86
N MET A 207 -15.53 9.70 -31.28
CA MET A 207 -14.23 9.81 -31.91
C MET A 207 -14.21 10.97 -32.93
N GLU A 208 -13.54 12.08 -32.63
CA GLU A 208 -12.84 12.87 -33.65
C GLU A 208 -11.78 13.79 -33.03
N THR A 209 -10.54 13.66 -33.51
CA THR A 209 -9.41 14.52 -33.15
C THR A 209 -9.47 15.84 -33.93
N ALA A 210 -9.43 16.99 -33.25
CA ALA A 210 -8.90 18.22 -33.83
C ALA A 210 -8.45 19.21 -32.74
N PRO A 211 -7.24 19.82 -32.85
CA PRO A 211 -6.83 20.90 -31.95
C PRO A 211 -7.34 22.23 -32.48
N LEU A 212 -7.89 23.09 -31.63
CA LEU A 212 -8.18 24.46 -32.04
C LEU A 212 -7.59 25.50 -31.08
N GLU A 213 -6.99 26.48 -31.74
CA GLU A 213 -6.16 27.56 -31.28
C GLU A 213 -6.86 28.55 -30.34
N ALA A 214 -6.02 29.17 -29.52
CA ALA A 214 -6.06 30.57 -29.09
C ALA A 214 -7.38 31.35 -29.22
N GLN A 215 -7.99 31.67 -28.08
CA GLN A 215 -8.64 32.98 -27.90
C GLN A 215 -8.63 33.42 -26.44
N ALA A 216 -8.00 34.57 -26.20
CA ALA A 216 -8.04 35.32 -24.94
C ALA A 216 -9.45 35.94 -24.74
N PRO A 217 -9.90 36.17 -23.50
CA PRO A 217 -11.28 36.54 -23.25
C PRO A 217 -11.54 38.02 -23.55
N SER A 218 -12.53 38.29 -24.40
CA SER A 218 -13.16 39.61 -24.56
C SER A 218 -14.13 39.89 -23.41
N THR A 219 -13.98 41.07 -22.85
CA THR A 219 -14.87 41.74 -21.89
C THR A 219 -16.27 41.93 -22.46
N GLU A 220 -17.29 41.34 -21.83
CA GLU A 220 -18.66 41.87 -21.72
C GLU A 220 -19.43 40.99 -20.70
N ASP A 221 -20.44 41.58 -20.05
CA ASP A 221 -21.30 41.02 -18.98
C ASP A 221 -20.88 41.29 -17.53
N ALA A 222 -21.03 42.56 -17.12
CA ALA A 222 -21.33 42.91 -15.74
C ALA A 222 -22.79 43.35 -15.63
N PRO A 223 -23.62 42.78 -14.73
CA PRO A 223 -24.86 43.41 -14.33
C PRO A 223 -24.63 44.36 -13.15
N GLU A 224 -25.26 45.51 -13.30
CA GLU A 224 -25.33 46.67 -12.43
C GLU A 224 -26.22 46.42 -11.20
N SER A 225 -25.94 47.18 -10.12
CA SER A 225 -26.77 47.50 -8.94
C SER A 225 -26.65 46.66 -7.66
N ALA A 226 -25.92 47.22 -6.68
CA ALA A 226 -26.32 47.28 -5.26
C ALA A 226 -25.61 48.49 -4.59
N PRO A 227 -26.29 49.33 -3.80
CA PRO A 227 -25.83 50.69 -3.48
C PRO A 227 -24.87 50.78 -2.29
N ALA A 228 -24.17 51.91 -2.25
CA ALA A 228 -23.15 52.31 -1.31
C ALA A 228 -23.66 52.69 0.09
N ALA A 229 -22.72 52.53 1.03
CA ALA A 229 -22.60 53.09 2.37
C ALA A 229 -23.46 54.31 2.74
N THR A 230 -24.06 54.24 3.93
CA THR A 230 -24.45 55.39 4.76
C THR A 230 -23.41 55.57 5.88
N SER A 231 -22.66 56.66 5.80
CA SER A 231 -22.06 57.34 6.95
C SER A 231 -23.11 58.27 7.56
N GLU A 232 -23.25 58.30 8.89
CA GLU A 232 -23.49 59.56 9.61
C GLU A 232 -23.15 59.43 11.10
N GLU A 233 -22.42 60.44 11.57
CA GLU A 233 -21.99 60.72 12.93
C GLU A 233 -23.17 61.17 13.83
N GLY A 234 -22.94 61.18 15.14
CA GLY A 234 -23.67 62.12 16.01
C GLY A 234 -23.77 61.71 17.48
N ASN A 235 -22.79 62.16 18.27
CA ASN A 235 -22.90 62.59 19.68
C ASN A 235 -23.61 61.69 20.71
#